data_AF-A0A1H9WC23-F1
#
_entry.id   AF-A0A1H9WC23-F1
#
_cell.length_a   1.000
_cell.length_b   1.000
_cell.length_c   1.000
_cell.angle_alpha   90.00
_cell.angle_beta   90.00
_cell.angle_gamma   90.00
#
_symmetry.space_group_name_H-M   'P 1'
#
loop_
_entity.id
_entity.type
_entity.pdbx_description
1 polymer ?
#
loop_
_entity_poly.entity_id
_entity_poly.type
_entity_poly.pdbx_seq_one_letter_code
_entity_poly.pdbx_strand_id
1 'polypeptide(L)'
;MFKLSSTVSQAPISINDSSPAAQASTRLIGFGQTCPQQGCGGASTTLKQLDTRINPDNMCSAGFNASTELCVYSTTSQTACYGDNWQRVGTCARR
;
A
#
# COMPACT_ATOMS: atom_id res chain seq x y z
N MET A 1 12.88 5.13 11.56
CA MET A 1 12.58 4.25 12.71
C MET A 1 11.93 5.09 13.80
N PHE A 2 10.83 4.64 14.38
CA PHE A 2 10.20 5.31 15.52
C PHE A 2 10.34 4.43 16.77
N LYS A 3 10.53 5.05 17.94
CA LYS A 3 10.60 4.36 19.23
C LYS A 3 9.36 4.73 20.03
N LEU A 4 8.57 3.73 20.45
CA LEU A 4 7.42 3.97 21.31
C LEU A 4 7.87 4.37 22.73
N SER A 5 7.05 5.17 23.40
CA SER A 5 7.27 5.58 24.80
C SER A 5 7.06 4.43 25.80
N SER A 6 6.36 3.38 25.39
CA SER A 6 6.12 2.16 26.16
C SER A 6 6.07 0.93 25.23
N THR A 7 6.22 -0.25 25.80
CA THR A 7 6.09 -1.52 25.09
C THR A 7 4.64 -1.81 24.74
N VAL A 8 4.41 -2.45 23.60
CA VAL A 8 3.10 -2.94 23.17
C VAL A 8 3.09 -4.46 23.16
N SER A 9 1.92 -5.09 23.35
CA SER A 9 1.78 -6.55 23.40
C SER A 9 1.53 -7.19 22.03
N GLN A 10 1.30 -6.39 20.99
CA GLN A 10 1.03 -6.89 19.65
C GLN A 10 2.26 -7.56 19.05
N ALA A 11 2.03 -8.65 18.32
CA ALA A 11 3.07 -9.37 17.60
C ALA A 11 3.69 -8.46 16.51
N PRO A 12 5.02 -8.31 16.47
CA PRO A 12 5.70 -7.63 15.38
C PRO A 12 5.49 -8.35 14.05
N ILE A 13 5.53 -7.60 12.95
CA ILE A 13 5.60 -8.17 11.61
C ILE A 13 7.05 -8.52 11.28
N SER A 14 7.27 -9.68 10.67
CA SER A 14 8.57 -10.05 10.11
C SER A 14 8.91 -9.18 8.91
N ILE A 15 10.15 -8.73 8.82
CA ILE A 15 10.68 -8.04 7.64
C ILE A 15 11.41 -9.08 6.79
N ASN A 16 11.16 -9.11 5.49
CA ASN A 16 11.85 -10.01 4.58
C ASN A 16 13.25 -9.48 4.26
N ASP A 17 14.23 -10.38 4.16
CA ASP A 17 15.61 -10.05 3.82
C ASP A 17 15.84 -9.90 2.30
N SER A 18 14.81 -10.15 1.48
CA SER A 18 14.88 -10.08 0.03
C SER A 18 13.61 -9.52 -0.58
N SER A 19 13.75 -8.95 -1.78
CA SER A 19 12.60 -8.51 -2.58
C SER A 19 11.71 -9.71 -2.95
N PRO A 20 10.38 -9.57 -2.90
CA PRO A 20 9.47 -10.61 -3.37
C PRO A 20 9.61 -10.84 -4.88
N ALA A 21 9.36 -12.08 -5.32
CA ALA A 21 9.32 -12.40 -6.74
C ALA A 21 8.16 -11.67 -7.46
N ALA A 22 8.31 -11.41 -8.76
CA ALA A 22 7.19 -10.98 -9.58
C ALA A 22 6.04 -12.00 -9.47
N GLN A 23 4.80 -11.50 -9.51
CA GLN A 23 3.57 -12.25 -9.28
C GLN A 23 3.31 -12.71 -7.84
N ALA A 24 4.20 -12.43 -6.89
CA ALA A 24 3.93 -12.72 -5.48
C ALA A 24 2.67 -11.98 -5.01
N SER A 25 1.75 -12.73 -4.39
CA SER A 25 0.57 -12.16 -3.74
C SER A 25 0.98 -11.22 -2.61
N THR A 26 0.32 -10.07 -2.52
CA THR A 26 0.55 -9.10 -1.46
C THR A 26 -0.77 -8.46 -1.04
N ARG A 27 -0.84 -7.99 0.20
CA ARG A 27 -2.01 -7.31 0.76
C ARG A 27 -1.60 -5.94 1.25
N LEU A 28 -2.29 -4.92 0.75
CA LEU A 28 -2.21 -3.57 1.29
C LEU A 28 -3.30 -3.40 2.34
N ILE A 29 -2.96 -2.80 3.48
CA ILE A 29 -3.90 -2.51 4.56
C ILE A 29 -3.74 -1.05 4.99
N GLY A 30 -4.85 -0.37 5.30
CA GLY A 30 -4.79 1.04 5.65
C GLY A 30 -6.12 1.66 6.07
N PHE A 31 -6.03 2.90 6.56
CA PHE A 31 -7.15 3.73 7.01
C PHE A 31 -7.32 4.98 6.15
N GLY A 32 -6.72 5.03 4.96
CA GLY A 32 -6.85 6.13 4.04
C GLY A 32 -8.30 6.43 3.64
N GLN A 33 -8.49 7.54 2.95
CA GLN A 33 -9.77 7.88 2.36
C GLN A 33 -10.17 6.85 1.29
N THR A 34 -11.47 6.59 1.15
CA THR A 34 -12.01 5.60 0.20
C THR A 34 -12.56 6.24 -1.09
N CYS A 35 -12.21 7.49 -1.34
CA CYS A 35 -12.63 8.25 -2.52
C CYS A 35 -11.39 8.90 -3.20
N PRO A 36 -11.37 9.09 -4.53
CA PRO A 36 -10.13 9.36 -5.25
C PRO A 36 -9.59 10.79 -5.12
N GLN A 37 -10.44 11.79 -4.85
CA GLN A 37 -10.04 13.19 -4.74
C GLN A 37 -9.46 13.50 -3.36
N GLN A 38 -8.26 14.05 -3.25
CA GLN A 38 -7.67 14.34 -1.93
C GLN A 38 -8.63 15.15 -1.04
N GLY A 39 -8.92 14.64 0.16
CA GLY A 39 -9.83 15.30 1.10
C GLY A 39 -11.32 15.24 0.75
N CYS A 40 -11.76 14.42 -0.24
CA CYS A 40 -13.19 14.20 -0.52
C CYS A 40 -13.95 13.54 0.64
N GLY A 41 -13.22 12.98 1.58
CA GLY A 41 -13.73 12.44 2.83
C GLY A 41 -12.61 12.43 3.86
N GLY A 42 -12.97 12.04 5.08
CA GLY A 42 -11.98 11.72 6.11
C GLY A 42 -11.29 10.38 5.83
N ALA A 43 -10.27 10.10 6.65
CA ALA A 43 -9.74 8.75 6.81
C ALA A 43 -10.86 7.76 7.15
N SER A 44 -10.72 6.51 6.69
CA SER A 44 -11.64 5.46 7.10
C SER A 44 -11.57 5.25 8.61
N THR A 45 -12.72 5.03 9.25
CA THR A 45 -12.79 4.64 10.67
C THR A 45 -12.62 3.13 10.87
N THR A 46 -12.52 2.37 9.79
CA THR A 46 -12.36 0.91 9.80
C THR A 46 -11.18 0.53 8.93
N LEU A 47 -10.45 -0.51 9.31
CA LEU A 47 -9.29 -0.98 8.55
C LEU A 47 -9.76 -1.53 7.20
N LYS A 48 -9.18 -1.03 6.12
CA LYS A 48 -9.41 -1.52 4.75
C LYS A 48 -8.29 -2.45 4.33
N GLN A 49 -8.64 -3.38 3.44
CA GLN A 49 -7.70 -4.37 2.91
C GLN A 49 -7.88 -4.47 1.40
N LEU A 50 -6.75 -4.58 0.69
CA LEU A 50 -6.71 -4.78 -0.74
C LEU A 50 -5.73 -5.91 -1.06
N ASP A 51 -6.27 -7.01 -1.57
CA ASP A 51 -5.48 -8.10 -2.13
C ASP A 51 -5.00 -7.72 -3.54
N THR A 52 -3.70 -7.86 -3.78
CA THR A 52 -3.05 -7.56 -5.05
C THR A 52 -1.79 -8.41 -5.23
N ARG A 53 -0.90 -8.04 -6.14
CA ARG A 53 0.36 -8.75 -6.44
C ARG A 53 1.50 -7.78 -6.73
N ILE A 54 2.72 -8.29 -6.66
CA ILE A 54 3.91 -7.64 -7.19
C ILE A 54 3.92 -7.81 -8.72
N ASN A 55 4.03 -6.71 -9.45
CA ASN A 55 4.30 -6.70 -10.89
C ASN A 55 5.81 -6.83 -11.14
N PRO A 56 6.21 -7.33 -12.32
CA PRO A 56 7.58 -7.16 -12.79
C PRO A 56 7.94 -5.67 -12.89
N ASP A 57 9.20 -5.33 -12.60
CA ASP A 57 9.71 -3.94 -12.57
C ASP A 57 9.43 -3.15 -13.86
N ASN A 58 9.50 -3.82 -15.01
CA ASN A 58 9.26 -3.20 -16.32
C ASN A 58 7.81 -2.77 -16.57
N MET A 59 6.88 -3.09 -15.67
CA MET A 59 5.49 -2.62 -15.71
C MET A 59 5.30 -1.27 -15.02
N CYS A 60 6.29 -0.80 -14.25
CA CYS A 60 6.27 0.51 -13.61
C CYS A 60 6.85 1.59 -14.53
N SER A 61 6.31 2.80 -14.42
CA SER A 61 6.56 3.91 -15.34
C SER A 61 7.82 4.71 -15.00
N ALA A 62 8.09 5.75 -15.79
CA ALA A 62 9.25 6.63 -15.63
C ALA A 62 9.36 7.21 -14.21
N GLY A 63 10.54 7.11 -13.62
CA GLY A 63 10.84 7.51 -12.24
C GLY A 63 10.94 6.34 -11.25
N PHE A 64 10.52 5.13 -11.65
CA PHE A 64 10.68 3.92 -10.84
C PHE A 64 12.15 3.50 -10.68
N ASN A 65 12.54 3.21 -9.45
CA ASN A 65 13.86 2.67 -9.09
C ASN A 65 13.73 1.27 -8.48
N ALA A 66 14.01 0.24 -9.29
CA ALA A 66 13.98 -1.17 -8.90
C ALA A 66 14.88 -1.54 -7.71
N SER A 67 15.89 -0.72 -7.36
CA SER A 67 16.75 -0.98 -6.21
C SER A 67 16.14 -0.58 -4.86
N THR A 68 15.10 0.28 -4.87
CA THR A 68 14.51 0.85 -3.65
C THR A 68 12.99 0.84 -3.63
N GLU A 69 12.35 0.48 -4.74
CA GLU A 69 10.90 0.52 -4.90
C GLU A 69 10.35 -0.83 -5.36
N LEU A 70 9.08 -1.10 -5.01
CA LEU A 70 8.35 -2.28 -5.45
C LEU A 70 7.24 -1.87 -6.41
N CYS A 71 7.15 -2.56 -7.55
CA CYS A 71 6.08 -2.35 -8.50
C CYS A 71 4.83 -3.12 -8.04
N VAL A 72 3.90 -2.47 -7.35
CA VAL A 72 2.67 -3.10 -6.86
C VAL A 72 1.55 -2.94 -7.90
N TYR A 73 0.86 -4.04 -8.23
CA TYR A 73 -0.27 -4.00 -9.14
C TYR A 73 -1.43 -3.17 -8.56
N SER A 74 -2.02 -2.32 -9.39
CA SER A 74 -3.20 -1.52 -9.06
C SER A 74 -4.07 -1.32 -10.29
N THR A 75 -5.36 -1.10 -10.08
CA THR A 75 -6.29 -0.69 -11.14
C THR A 75 -6.98 0.61 -10.75
N THR A 76 -7.72 1.20 -11.69
CA THR A 76 -8.56 2.37 -11.43
C THR A 76 -9.71 2.12 -10.44
N SER A 77 -9.92 0.89 -9.96
CA SER A 77 -10.93 0.55 -8.94
C SER A 77 -10.36 -0.10 -7.69
N GLN A 78 -9.06 -0.43 -7.71
CA GLN A 78 -8.36 -1.17 -6.67
C GLN A 78 -6.95 -0.62 -6.53
N THR A 79 -6.83 0.39 -5.67
CA THR A 79 -5.56 1.05 -5.35
C THR A 79 -5.56 1.52 -3.90
N ALA A 80 -4.36 1.68 -3.34
CA ALA A 80 -4.16 2.48 -2.14
C ALA A 80 -4.50 3.96 -2.42
N CYS A 81 -4.85 4.70 -1.37
CA CYS A 81 -5.31 6.08 -1.45
C CYS A 81 -4.68 7.02 -0.44
N TYR A 82 -5.08 8.29 -0.50
CA TYR A 82 -4.58 9.31 0.40
C TYR A 82 -4.83 8.94 1.87
N GLY A 83 -3.82 9.11 2.71
CA GLY A 83 -3.87 8.66 4.10
C GLY A 83 -3.47 7.19 4.29
N ASP A 84 -3.35 6.40 3.22
CA ASP A 84 -2.60 5.13 3.25
C ASP A 84 -1.09 5.38 3.02
N ASN A 85 -0.70 6.58 2.59
CA ASN A 85 0.66 7.02 2.27
C ASN A 85 1.35 6.30 1.07
N TRP A 86 0.57 5.99 0.03
CA TRP A 86 1.00 5.73 -1.35
C TRP A 86 0.34 6.74 -2.32
N GLN A 87 1.07 7.22 -3.33
CA GLN A 87 0.56 8.21 -4.30
C GLN A 87 -0.45 7.60 -5.30
N ARG A 88 -1.37 8.46 -5.80
CA ARG A 88 -2.57 8.17 -6.62
C ARG A 88 -2.41 7.12 -7.73
N VAL A 89 -3.35 6.16 -7.81
CA VAL A 89 -3.69 5.44 -9.07
C VAL A 89 -5.21 5.10 -9.18
N GLY A 90 -6.12 6.08 -9.11
CA GLY A 90 -7.54 5.88 -9.44
C GLY A 90 -8.53 5.76 -8.27
N THR A 91 -9.65 5.06 -8.46
CA THR A 91 -10.71 4.86 -7.44
C THR A 91 -10.20 3.94 -6.33
N CYS A 92 -10.25 4.46 -5.11
CA CYS A 92 -9.77 3.78 -3.91
C CYS A 92 -10.47 2.46 -3.63
N ALA A 93 -9.77 1.54 -2.96
CA ALA A 93 -10.38 0.35 -2.39
C ALA A 93 -11.57 0.74 -1.49
N ARG A 94 -12.77 0.19 -1.80
CA ARG A 94 -14.04 0.55 -1.14
C ARG A 94 -14.59 -0.50 -0.18
N ARG A 95 -13.91 -1.63 0.03
CA ARG A 95 -14.42 -2.70 0.92
C ARG A 95 -13.73 -2.65 2.27
#